data_AF-A0A382GHH6-F1
#
_entry.id   AF-A0A382GHH6-F1
#
_cell.length_a   1.000
_cell.length_b   1.000
_cell.length_c   1.000
_cell.angle_alpha   90.00
_cell.angle_beta   90.00
_cell.angle_gamma   90.00
#
_symmetry.space_group_name_H-M   'P 1'
#
loop_
_entity.id
_entity.type
_entity.pdbx_description
1 polymer ?
#
loop_
_entity_poly.entity_id
_entity_poly.type
_entity_poly.pdbx_seq_one_letter_code
_entity_poly.pdbx_strand_id
1 'polypeptide(L)'
;MSRKLTALLLAVLMLPFSAMNAIADEGDPDLSINEISFSDDSPTGGDTVTITAEIANDGGASGLMGVNTSVSFYWDNNYIGEDTVYVPGSGTADAEIDWRAVGGTHTIKVIVDEDEQVRESDEENNMEEEDIDVAYPPILVLDDDNSSNNGGTRTETDSYYIDALENMGSMGYDIIRVESGQDAPGYDTLSEYVALIWICGSDYQSGDTDITFTDNDKINVGDYLDDGGSMWVIGQDILYDFDYQDGARNEGDFEYDYLGISYVDHDRATPTVVYGVEGDPISDGVAYGADPIMVDFADDLDPREGFVKVLSGGGDYNISTIRTEDDYKLVFMTIDFSSITETEDRDELMENMVEYLAVQLENDVSLSRFNNPKNKETIEPGVMSTINVTVRNRGTANQADVDVYIDVRCRNDTDYRFMDDDTVSINAGEGAFVEFEWETPDDEDYEYDINARAY
;
A
#
# COMPACT_ATOMS: atom_id res chain seq x y z
N MET A 1 -64.00 -2.39 5.26
CA MET A 1 -63.11 -1.86 6.33
C MET A 1 -61.83 -1.40 5.67
N SER A 2 -61.54 -0.12 5.85
CA SER A 2 -60.57 0.66 5.08
C SER A 2 -59.13 0.25 5.34
N ARG A 3 -58.35 0.13 4.27
CA ARG A 3 -56.88 0.18 4.26
C ARG A 3 -56.43 1.49 4.92
N LYS A 4 -55.44 1.43 5.79
CA LYS A 4 -54.63 2.59 6.20
C LYS A 4 -53.24 2.39 5.61
N LEU A 5 -52.94 3.17 4.58
CA LEU A 5 -51.55 3.51 4.25
C LEU A 5 -51.06 4.45 5.34
N THR A 6 -49.94 4.13 5.97
CA THR A 6 -49.17 5.10 6.75
C THR A 6 -47.90 5.35 5.96
N ALA A 7 -47.87 6.47 5.26
CA ALA A 7 -46.67 6.97 4.61
C ALA A 7 -45.68 7.43 5.69
N LEU A 8 -44.46 6.91 5.65
CA LEU A 8 -43.34 7.45 6.41
C LEU A 8 -42.85 8.67 5.63
N LEU A 9 -43.06 9.86 6.19
CA LEU A 9 -42.59 11.12 5.65
C LEU A 9 -41.08 11.21 5.92
N LEU A 10 -40.26 11.15 4.87
CA LEU A 10 -38.84 11.46 4.93
C LEU A 10 -38.71 12.98 5.16
N ALA A 11 -38.30 13.38 6.36
CA ALA A 11 -37.99 14.77 6.65
C ALA A 11 -36.60 15.08 6.08
N VAL A 12 -36.55 15.62 4.87
CA VAL A 12 -35.36 16.32 4.36
C VAL A 12 -35.20 17.57 5.22
N LEU A 13 -34.08 17.65 5.94
CA LEU A 13 -33.67 18.82 6.70
C LEU A 13 -33.26 19.91 5.70
N MET A 14 -34.23 20.64 5.14
CA MET A 14 -33.95 21.92 4.48
C MET A 14 -33.50 22.90 5.57
N LEU A 15 -32.19 23.14 5.65
CA LEU A 15 -31.65 24.31 6.33
C LEU A 15 -32.24 25.57 5.66
N PRO A 16 -32.59 26.62 6.43
CA PRO A 16 -33.16 27.82 5.85
C PRO A 16 -32.05 28.62 5.16
N PHE A 17 -31.94 28.47 3.83
CA PHE A 17 -31.36 29.49 2.95
C PHE A 17 -32.15 30.79 3.14
N SER A 18 -31.66 31.69 3.98
CA SER A 18 -32.23 33.02 4.16
C SER A 18 -31.19 33.97 4.76
N ALA A 19 -30.24 34.41 3.94
CA ALA A 19 -30.03 35.84 3.63
C ALA A 19 -28.71 36.10 2.89
N MET A 20 -28.71 35.99 1.56
CA MET A 20 -27.98 36.92 0.68
C MET A 20 -28.55 36.92 -0.74
N ASN A 21 -29.87 37.11 -0.85
CA ASN A 21 -30.51 37.32 -2.15
C ASN A 21 -30.38 38.80 -2.55
N ALA A 22 -29.15 39.24 -2.80
CA ALA A 22 -28.88 40.31 -3.76
C ALA A 22 -28.55 39.60 -5.07
N ILE A 23 -29.22 39.94 -6.16
CA ILE A 23 -28.95 39.36 -7.49
C ILE A 23 -27.58 39.86 -7.92
N ALA A 24 -26.62 38.96 -8.16
CA ALA A 24 -25.31 39.27 -8.74
C ALA A 24 -25.46 40.31 -9.86
N ASP A 25 -24.68 41.40 -9.83
CA ASP A 25 -24.75 42.44 -10.87
C ASP A 25 -23.68 42.18 -11.94
N GLU A 26 -23.91 42.59 -13.19
CA GLU A 26 -22.90 42.55 -14.27
C GLU A 26 -21.68 43.48 -13.99
N GLY A 27 -21.59 44.07 -12.80
CA GLY A 27 -20.47 44.90 -12.34
C GLY A 27 -19.69 44.31 -11.17
N ASP A 28 -20.14 43.19 -10.62
CA ASP A 28 -19.40 42.42 -9.62
C ASP A 28 -18.20 41.71 -10.31
N PRO A 29 -17.14 41.32 -9.58
CA PRO A 29 -16.04 40.48 -10.09
C PRO A 29 -16.56 39.17 -10.71
N ASP A 30 -15.76 38.53 -11.54
CA ASP A 30 -16.08 37.22 -12.13
C ASP A 30 -14.78 36.43 -12.22
N LEU A 31 -14.50 35.67 -11.17
CA LEU A 31 -13.33 34.84 -11.07
C LEU A 31 -13.56 33.57 -11.90
N SER A 32 -12.48 33.09 -12.49
CA SER A 32 -12.48 31.82 -13.21
C SER A 32 -11.05 31.32 -13.29
N ILE A 33 -10.91 30.02 -13.57
CA ILE A 33 -9.61 29.39 -13.75
C ILE A 33 -9.38 29.24 -15.26
N ASN A 34 -8.30 29.82 -15.78
CA ASN A 34 -7.95 29.76 -17.21
C ASN A 34 -7.20 28.47 -17.56
N GLU A 35 -6.28 28.07 -16.69
CA GLU A 35 -5.34 26.97 -16.92
C GLU A 35 -4.84 26.44 -15.56
N ILE A 36 -4.69 25.13 -15.48
CA ILE A 36 -3.93 24.43 -14.45
C ILE A 36 -2.71 23.86 -15.15
N SER A 37 -1.52 24.06 -14.58
CA SER A 37 -0.26 23.56 -15.13
C SER A 37 0.64 23.02 -14.03
N PHE A 38 1.56 22.15 -14.42
CA PHE A 38 2.46 21.44 -13.51
C PHE A 38 3.92 21.82 -13.80
N SER A 39 4.74 21.91 -12.76
CA SER A 39 6.19 22.10 -12.94
C SER A 39 6.85 20.93 -13.67
N ASP A 40 6.22 19.74 -13.60
CA ASP A 40 6.55 18.52 -14.34
C ASP A 40 5.24 17.80 -14.70
N ASP A 41 4.99 17.57 -15.99
CA ASP A 41 3.79 16.88 -16.49
C ASP A 41 3.96 15.34 -16.49
N SER A 42 5.11 14.82 -16.07
CA SER A 42 5.36 13.37 -15.98
C SER A 42 6.26 13.02 -14.78
N PRO A 43 5.84 13.40 -13.55
CA PRO A 43 6.61 13.16 -12.34
C PRO A 43 6.62 11.66 -11.97
N THR A 44 7.52 11.28 -11.07
CA THR A 44 7.47 10.00 -10.35
C THR A 44 6.94 10.23 -8.94
N GLY A 45 6.24 9.26 -8.37
CA GLY A 45 5.78 9.34 -6.99
C GLY A 45 6.91 9.65 -6.01
N GLY A 46 6.64 10.54 -5.08
CA GLY A 46 7.60 11.15 -4.16
C GLY A 46 8.23 12.47 -4.66
N ASP A 47 8.15 12.79 -5.95
CA ASP A 47 8.60 14.09 -6.47
C ASP A 47 7.73 15.23 -5.93
N THR A 48 8.32 16.42 -5.77
CA THR A 48 7.56 17.64 -5.46
C THR A 48 7.21 18.36 -6.75
N VAL A 49 5.92 18.46 -7.05
CA VAL A 49 5.35 19.17 -8.20
C VAL A 49 4.72 20.47 -7.71
N THR A 50 5.11 21.59 -8.30
CA THR A 50 4.39 22.86 -8.11
C THR A 50 3.22 22.89 -9.09
N ILE A 51 2.00 22.96 -8.55
CA ILE A 51 0.76 23.15 -9.31
C ILE A 51 0.53 24.66 -9.41
N THR A 52 0.33 25.16 -10.62
CA THR A 52 0.04 26.57 -10.89
C THR A 52 -1.34 26.70 -11.53
N ALA A 53 -2.23 27.47 -10.91
CA ALA A 53 -3.53 27.83 -11.47
C ALA A 53 -3.55 29.31 -11.87
N GLU A 54 -3.82 29.61 -13.14
CA GLU A 54 -4.00 30.98 -13.63
C GLU A 54 -5.45 31.42 -13.37
N ILE A 55 -5.64 32.30 -12.39
CA ILE A 55 -6.95 32.84 -12.03
C ILE A 55 -7.21 34.13 -12.81
N ALA A 56 -8.30 34.17 -13.56
CA ALA A 56 -8.78 35.36 -14.25
C ALA A 56 -9.83 36.10 -13.42
N ASN A 57 -9.99 37.39 -13.67
CA ASN A 57 -11.12 38.18 -13.17
C ASN A 57 -11.74 38.97 -14.34
N ASP A 58 -12.78 38.37 -14.93
CA ASP A 58 -13.42 38.81 -16.17
C ASP A 58 -14.64 39.74 -15.96
N GLY A 59 -15.06 39.95 -14.71
CA GLY A 59 -16.30 40.63 -14.34
C GLY A 59 -16.09 42.03 -13.78
N GLY A 60 -16.95 43.02 -14.03
CA GLY A 60 -17.90 43.23 -15.12
C GLY A 60 -18.06 44.75 -15.34
N ALA A 61 -18.49 45.20 -16.53
CA ALA A 61 -18.62 46.57 -17.13
C ALA A 61 -17.58 47.68 -16.80
N SER A 62 -17.14 47.79 -15.55
CA SER A 62 -16.07 48.62 -15.05
C SER A 62 -14.69 47.98 -15.14
N GLY A 63 -14.55 46.64 -15.07
CA GLY A 63 -13.29 45.90 -15.29
C GLY A 63 -12.10 46.38 -14.45
N LEU A 64 -12.34 47.00 -13.29
CA LEU A 64 -11.33 47.74 -12.51
C LEU A 64 -11.24 47.28 -11.04
N MET A 65 -12.15 46.42 -10.58
CA MET A 65 -12.18 45.99 -9.18
C MET A 65 -11.37 44.70 -9.02
N GLY A 66 -10.12 44.84 -8.60
CA GLY A 66 -9.34 43.69 -8.16
C GLY A 66 -9.77 43.21 -6.78
N VAL A 67 -9.67 41.91 -6.55
CA VAL A 67 -10.09 41.23 -5.32
C VAL A 67 -8.95 40.40 -4.75
N ASN A 68 -8.95 40.22 -3.43
CA ASN A 68 -8.18 39.13 -2.81
C ASN A 68 -9.13 37.94 -2.69
N THR A 69 -8.67 36.76 -3.10
CA THR A 69 -9.43 35.52 -3.02
C THR A 69 -8.51 34.36 -2.61
N SER A 70 -9.10 33.32 -2.00
CA SER A 70 -8.41 32.05 -1.76
C SER A 70 -8.59 31.12 -2.97
N VAL A 71 -7.62 30.26 -3.18
CA VAL A 71 -7.64 29.22 -4.21
C VAL A 71 -7.28 27.91 -3.54
N SER A 72 -8.23 26.99 -3.46
CA SER A 72 -8.07 25.66 -2.87
C SER A 72 -7.62 24.66 -3.93
N PHE A 73 -6.69 23.79 -3.58
CA PHE A 73 -6.16 22.74 -4.44
C PHE A 73 -6.44 21.36 -3.84
N TYR A 74 -6.88 20.45 -4.68
CA TYR A 74 -7.21 19.07 -4.30
C TYR A 74 -6.61 18.07 -5.29
N TRP A 75 -6.26 16.90 -4.76
CA TRP A 75 -5.83 15.73 -5.52
C TRP A 75 -6.79 14.56 -5.24
N ASP A 76 -7.56 14.10 -6.22
CA ASP A 76 -8.56 13.02 -6.06
C ASP A 76 -9.51 13.20 -4.86
N ASN A 77 -9.79 14.47 -4.51
CA ASN A 77 -10.54 14.97 -3.34
C ASN A 77 -9.76 15.07 -2.01
N ASN A 78 -8.49 14.68 -1.96
CA ASN A 78 -7.59 15.01 -0.86
C ASN A 78 -7.19 16.48 -0.92
N TYR A 79 -7.37 17.22 0.18
CA TYR A 79 -6.98 18.62 0.24
C TYR A 79 -5.45 18.75 0.29
N ILE A 80 -4.88 19.47 -0.68
CA ILE A 80 -3.44 19.75 -0.73
C ILE A 80 -3.14 21.00 0.11
N GLY A 81 -3.93 22.05 -0.08
CA GLY A 81 -3.71 23.35 0.53
C GLY A 81 -4.48 24.46 -0.17
N GLU A 82 -4.22 25.69 0.27
CA GLU A 82 -4.75 26.91 -0.33
C GLU A 82 -3.65 27.95 -0.54
N ASP A 83 -3.80 28.76 -1.58
CA ASP A 83 -3.04 29.99 -1.76
C ASP A 83 -4.00 31.20 -1.76
N THR A 84 -3.50 32.39 -1.39
CA THR A 84 -4.29 33.62 -1.41
C THR A 84 -3.66 34.61 -2.37
N VAL A 85 -4.40 34.94 -3.43
CA VAL A 85 -3.93 35.81 -4.51
C VAL A 85 -4.72 37.10 -4.59
N TYR A 86 -4.07 38.16 -5.08
CA TYR A 86 -4.74 39.38 -5.52
C TYR A 86 -4.93 39.35 -7.03
N VAL A 87 -6.17 39.19 -7.49
CA VAL A 87 -6.50 39.16 -8.91
C VAL A 87 -6.97 40.56 -9.35
N PRO A 88 -6.20 41.29 -10.17
CA PRO A 88 -6.63 42.58 -10.69
C PRO A 88 -7.88 42.44 -11.56
N GLY A 89 -8.80 43.41 -11.52
CA GLY A 89 -9.94 43.40 -12.44
C GLY A 89 -9.48 43.49 -13.90
N SER A 90 -10.08 42.70 -14.80
CA SER A 90 -9.63 42.49 -16.18
C SER A 90 -8.19 41.97 -16.30
N GLY A 91 -7.69 41.29 -15.28
CA GLY A 91 -6.34 40.74 -15.23
C GLY A 91 -6.34 39.32 -14.71
N THR A 92 -5.13 38.77 -14.59
CA THR A 92 -4.90 37.42 -14.09
C THR A 92 -3.88 37.44 -12.95
N ALA A 93 -3.88 36.40 -12.14
CA ALA A 93 -2.85 36.12 -11.14
C ALA A 93 -2.68 34.60 -11.00
N ASP A 94 -1.44 34.18 -10.74
CA ASP A 94 -1.10 32.78 -10.53
C ASP A 94 -1.20 32.45 -9.04
N ALA A 95 -1.95 31.39 -8.73
CA ALA A 95 -1.94 30.74 -7.43
C ALA A 95 -1.09 29.47 -7.52
N GLU A 96 -0.23 29.23 -6.54
CA GLU A 96 0.72 28.11 -6.56
C GLU A 96 0.66 27.30 -5.26
N ILE A 97 0.77 25.98 -5.39
CA ILE A 97 0.94 25.06 -4.25
C ILE A 97 1.93 23.96 -4.61
N ASP A 98 2.74 23.53 -3.65
CA ASP A 98 3.58 22.35 -3.80
C ASP A 98 2.79 21.09 -3.39
N TRP A 99 2.81 20.08 -4.25
CA TRP A 99 2.23 18.77 -4.03
C TRP A 99 3.31 17.70 -4.12
N ARG A 100 3.39 16.82 -3.12
CA ARG A 100 4.22 15.61 -3.21
C ARG A 100 3.43 14.57 -4.00
N ALA A 101 3.84 14.33 -5.24
CA ALA A 101 3.14 13.45 -6.16
C ALA A 101 3.08 12.03 -5.61
N VAL A 102 1.99 11.32 -5.92
CA VAL A 102 1.78 9.89 -5.61
C VAL A 102 1.55 9.17 -6.93
N GLY A 103 2.04 7.95 -7.08
CA GLY A 103 1.89 7.16 -8.30
C GLY A 103 0.44 6.86 -8.66
N GLY A 104 0.12 7.01 -9.94
CA GLY A 104 -1.22 6.79 -10.48
C GLY A 104 -1.69 7.89 -11.43
N THR A 105 -2.88 7.71 -11.99
CA THR A 105 -3.59 8.76 -12.73
C THR A 105 -4.51 9.51 -11.79
N HIS A 106 -4.38 10.82 -11.79
CA HIS A 106 -4.95 11.68 -10.76
C HIS A 106 -5.61 12.91 -11.34
N THR A 107 -6.73 13.33 -10.75
CA THR A 107 -7.40 14.57 -11.11
C THR A 107 -7.05 15.65 -10.09
N ILE A 108 -6.40 16.71 -10.57
CA ILE A 108 -6.16 17.92 -9.80
C ILE A 108 -7.33 18.87 -9.99
N LYS A 109 -8.02 19.17 -8.88
CA LYS A 109 -9.17 20.07 -8.85
C LYS A 109 -8.77 21.36 -8.15
N VAL A 110 -9.04 22.48 -8.81
CA VAL A 110 -8.80 23.82 -8.27
C VAL A 110 -10.14 24.53 -8.12
N ILE A 111 -10.34 25.18 -6.98
CA ILE A 111 -11.54 25.96 -6.69
C ILE A 111 -11.12 27.34 -6.20
N VAL A 112 -11.50 28.39 -6.92
CA VAL A 112 -11.32 29.77 -6.47
C VAL A 112 -12.54 30.20 -5.64
N ASP A 113 -12.30 30.93 -4.54
CA ASP A 113 -13.33 31.41 -3.61
C ASP A 113 -14.30 30.33 -3.09
N GLU A 114 -13.77 29.15 -2.72
CA GLU A 114 -14.58 28.01 -2.26
C GLU A 114 -15.50 28.33 -1.07
N ASP A 115 -15.11 29.28 -0.23
CA ASP A 115 -15.90 29.75 0.92
C ASP A 115 -16.97 30.81 0.56
N GLU A 116 -17.15 31.13 -0.73
CA GLU A 116 -18.09 32.14 -1.25
C GLU A 116 -17.95 33.51 -0.54
N GLN A 117 -16.71 33.99 -0.35
CA GLN A 117 -16.41 35.25 0.36
C GLN A 117 -16.42 36.47 -0.57
N VAL A 118 -16.06 36.26 -1.84
CA VAL A 118 -16.26 37.22 -2.91
C VAL A 118 -17.67 36.99 -3.45
N ARG A 119 -18.29 38.09 -3.88
CA ARG A 119 -19.59 38.02 -4.54
C ARG A 119 -19.34 38.27 -6.00
N GLU A 120 -19.81 37.34 -6.83
CA GLU A 120 -19.41 37.28 -8.23
C GLU A 120 -20.59 37.48 -9.17
N SER A 121 -20.28 37.79 -10.43
CA SER A 121 -21.27 37.94 -11.48
C SER A 121 -21.72 36.59 -12.05
N ASP A 122 -20.82 35.61 -12.04
CA ASP A 122 -21.05 34.18 -12.23
C ASP A 122 -20.34 33.44 -11.09
N GLU A 123 -21.02 32.49 -10.46
CA GLU A 123 -20.49 31.69 -9.35
C GLU A 123 -20.32 30.22 -9.80
N GLU A 124 -20.68 29.90 -11.04
CA GLU A 124 -20.69 28.54 -11.58
C GLU A 124 -19.38 28.18 -12.34
N ASN A 125 -18.44 29.14 -12.49
CA ASN A 125 -17.18 29.03 -13.24
C ASN A 125 -15.91 29.07 -12.36
N ASN A 126 -16.07 28.89 -11.05
CA ASN A 126 -15.00 28.95 -10.05
C ASN A 126 -14.23 27.63 -9.86
N MET A 127 -14.48 26.62 -10.69
CA MET A 127 -13.89 25.29 -10.57
C MET A 127 -13.37 24.80 -11.92
N GLU A 128 -12.15 24.24 -11.91
CA GLU A 128 -11.56 23.57 -13.06
C GLU A 128 -10.79 22.33 -12.59
N GLU A 129 -10.67 21.34 -13.47
CA GLU A 129 -9.97 20.07 -13.22
C GLU A 129 -8.96 19.79 -14.34
N GLU A 130 -7.78 19.28 -13.98
CA GLU A 130 -6.78 18.80 -14.95
C GLU A 130 -6.21 17.46 -14.46
N ASP A 131 -6.06 16.50 -15.38
CA ASP A 131 -5.53 15.19 -15.07
C ASP A 131 -3.99 15.18 -15.18
N ILE A 132 -3.32 14.43 -14.29
CA ILE A 132 -1.88 14.17 -14.33
C ILE A 132 -1.61 12.67 -14.15
N ASP A 133 -0.71 12.15 -14.98
CA ASP A 133 -0.20 10.79 -14.86
C ASP A 133 1.15 10.81 -14.11
N VAL A 134 1.23 10.11 -12.98
CA VAL A 134 2.43 10.02 -12.14
C VAL A 134 2.96 8.58 -12.19
N ALA A 135 4.23 8.41 -12.50
CA ALA A 135 4.86 7.09 -12.51
C ALA A 135 5.02 6.54 -11.09
N TYR A 136 4.76 5.24 -10.91
CA TYR A 136 4.97 4.59 -9.61
C TYR A 136 6.46 4.49 -9.25
N PRO A 137 6.84 4.89 -8.02
CA PRO A 137 8.18 4.61 -7.50
C PRO A 137 8.31 3.14 -7.09
N PRO A 138 9.53 2.64 -6.84
CA PRO A 138 9.72 1.23 -6.48
C PRO A 138 9.13 0.83 -5.13
N ILE A 139 8.99 1.77 -4.19
CA ILE A 139 8.57 1.48 -2.81
C ILE A 139 7.25 2.17 -2.49
N LEU A 140 6.32 1.44 -1.88
CA LEU A 140 5.18 2.02 -1.19
C LEU A 140 5.36 1.86 0.32
N VAL A 141 5.24 2.95 1.06
CA VAL A 141 5.12 2.96 2.51
C VAL A 141 3.64 3.08 2.88
N LEU A 142 3.13 2.09 3.60
CA LEU A 142 1.79 2.08 4.17
C LEU A 142 1.90 2.37 5.65
N ASP A 143 1.35 3.52 6.06
CA ASP A 143 1.30 3.95 7.44
C ASP A 143 -0.09 3.66 8.02
N ASP A 144 -0.18 2.54 8.72
CA ASP A 144 -1.38 1.95 9.31
C ASP A 144 -1.18 1.73 10.82
N ASP A 145 -0.44 2.64 11.45
CA ASP A 145 -0.07 2.53 12.86
C ASP A 145 -1.14 3.08 13.83
N ASN A 146 -2.28 3.56 13.30
CA ASN A 146 -3.36 4.21 14.04
C ASN A 146 -2.84 5.34 14.95
N SER A 147 -1.83 6.08 14.51
CA SER A 147 -1.34 7.28 15.17
C SER A 147 -2.14 8.53 14.78
N SER A 148 -1.68 9.72 15.18
CA SER A 148 -2.48 10.94 15.00
C SER A 148 -2.58 11.41 13.54
N ASN A 149 -1.65 11.00 12.68
CA ASN A 149 -1.58 11.42 11.28
C ASN A 149 -2.55 10.64 10.36
N ASN A 150 -3.14 9.54 10.84
CA ASN A 150 -4.09 8.66 10.14
C ASN A 150 -5.38 8.44 10.97
N GLY A 151 -5.77 9.48 11.72
CA GLY A 151 -7.07 9.55 12.43
C GLY A 151 -7.10 8.87 13.79
N GLY A 152 -5.98 8.30 14.23
CA GLY A 152 -5.83 7.46 15.40
C GLY A 152 -5.29 8.10 16.67
N THR A 153 -4.81 7.25 17.59
CA THR A 153 -4.35 7.63 18.95
C THR A 153 -3.08 6.93 19.44
N ARG A 154 -2.53 6.00 18.68
CA ARG A 154 -1.30 5.27 18.97
C ARG A 154 -0.06 6.15 18.80
N THR A 155 1.09 5.59 19.14
CA THR A 155 2.37 6.27 18.99
C THR A 155 2.73 6.37 17.51
N GLU A 156 2.95 7.59 17.03
CA GLU A 156 3.43 7.88 15.68
C GLU A 156 4.82 7.28 15.43
N THR A 157 4.93 6.47 14.39
CA THR A 157 6.18 5.78 14.03
C THR A 157 6.67 6.05 12.62
N ASP A 158 5.82 6.50 11.70
CA ASP A 158 6.12 6.68 10.27
C ASP A 158 7.41 7.48 10.01
N SER A 159 7.61 8.55 10.77
CA SER A 159 8.75 9.47 10.65
C SER A 159 10.12 8.79 10.78
N TYR A 160 10.24 7.72 11.58
CA TYR A 160 11.50 6.98 11.70
C TYR A 160 11.87 6.27 10.39
N TYR A 161 10.87 5.72 9.70
CA TYR A 161 11.05 5.02 8.43
C TYR A 161 11.31 6.03 7.30
N ILE A 162 10.53 7.11 7.27
CA ILE A 162 10.66 8.19 6.28
C ILE A 162 12.03 8.85 6.39
N ASP A 163 12.47 9.20 7.60
CA ASP A 163 13.79 9.80 7.82
C ASP A 163 14.92 8.88 7.33
N ALA A 164 14.81 7.56 7.56
CA ALA A 164 15.81 6.59 7.11
C ALA A 164 15.83 6.45 5.58
N LEU A 165 14.66 6.40 4.92
CA LEU A 165 14.55 6.38 3.46
C LEU A 165 15.12 7.66 2.83
N GLU A 166 14.81 8.82 3.40
CA GLU A 166 15.35 10.11 2.96
C GLU A 166 16.87 10.21 3.15
N ASN A 167 17.41 9.66 4.25
CA ASN A 167 18.86 9.61 4.50
C ASN A 167 19.59 8.74 3.47
N MET A 168 18.98 7.64 3.01
CA MET A 168 19.52 6.83 1.91
C MET A 168 19.54 7.61 0.58
N GLY A 169 18.49 8.38 0.30
CA GLY A 169 18.38 9.32 -0.83
C GLY A 169 18.52 8.70 -2.24
N SER A 170 18.46 7.37 -2.36
CA SER A 170 18.75 6.64 -3.60
C SER A 170 17.54 5.94 -4.22
N MET A 171 16.39 5.93 -3.53
CA MET A 171 15.18 5.24 -3.94
C MET A 171 13.97 6.17 -3.77
N GLY A 172 13.14 6.26 -4.81
CA GLY A 172 11.84 6.94 -4.72
C GLY A 172 10.85 6.10 -3.93
N TYR A 173 9.89 6.75 -3.27
CA TYR A 173 8.84 6.07 -2.53
C TYR A 173 7.58 6.94 -2.41
N ASP A 174 6.44 6.26 -2.42
CA ASP A 174 5.16 6.83 -2.05
C ASP A 174 4.84 6.53 -0.59
N ILE A 175 4.01 7.38 0.01
CA ILE A 175 3.42 7.13 1.33
C ILE A 175 1.91 7.21 1.19
N ILE A 176 1.21 6.19 1.67
CA ILE A 176 -0.22 6.21 1.86
C ILE A 176 -0.49 6.00 3.35
N ARG A 177 -1.21 6.94 3.95
CA ARG A 177 -1.69 6.84 5.34
C ARG A 177 -3.06 6.18 5.33
N VAL A 178 -3.16 5.03 5.98
CA VAL A 178 -4.39 4.25 6.07
C VAL A 178 -5.12 4.70 7.32
N GLU A 179 -6.32 5.25 7.15
CA GLU A 179 -7.14 5.66 8.29
C GLU A 179 -7.45 4.46 9.18
N SER A 180 -7.41 4.63 10.50
CA SER A 180 -7.54 3.52 11.46
C SER A 180 -8.73 2.59 11.16
N GLY A 181 -8.42 1.29 11.01
CA GLY A 181 -9.39 0.23 10.74
C GLY A 181 -10.08 0.33 9.38
N GLN A 182 -9.51 1.07 8.44
CA GLN A 182 -9.90 1.07 7.03
C GLN A 182 -8.99 0.17 6.22
N ASP A 183 -9.48 -0.26 5.06
CA ASP A 183 -8.69 -1.04 4.12
C ASP A 183 -7.61 -0.15 3.47
N ALA A 184 -6.42 -0.69 3.29
CA ALA A 184 -5.38 -0.10 2.45
C ALA A 184 -5.78 -0.19 0.95
N PRO A 185 -4.99 0.39 0.03
CA PRO A 185 -5.24 0.22 -1.40
C PRO A 185 -5.32 -1.26 -1.81
N GLY A 186 -6.23 -1.55 -2.74
CA GLY A 186 -6.42 -2.92 -3.23
C GLY A 186 -5.25 -3.45 -4.05
N TYR A 187 -5.30 -4.74 -4.35
CA TYR A 187 -4.26 -5.45 -5.10
C TYR A 187 -3.76 -4.71 -6.35
N ASP A 188 -4.66 -4.15 -7.18
CA ASP A 188 -4.29 -3.46 -8.43
C ASP A 188 -3.25 -2.36 -8.15
N THR A 189 -3.44 -1.57 -7.09
CA THR A 189 -2.49 -0.53 -6.69
C THR A 189 -1.23 -1.12 -6.05
N LEU A 190 -1.36 -2.09 -5.16
CA LEU A 190 -0.20 -2.72 -4.50
C LEU A 190 0.76 -3.37 -5.52
N SER A 191 0.20 -3.94 -6.58
CA SER A 191 0.93 -4.66 -7.61
C SER A 191 1.86 -3.78 -8.46
N GLU A 192 1.62 -2.45 -8.49
CA GLU A 192 2.45 -1.47 -9.20
C GLU A 192 3.82 -1.23 -8.54
N TYR A 193 3.95 -1.55 -7.25
CA TYR A 193 5.18 -1.33 -6.49
C TYR A 193 6.06 -2.59 -6.45
N VAL A 194 7.38 -2.37 -6.42
CA VAL A 194 8.37 -3.44 -6.30
C VAL A 194 8.38 -4.00 -4.87
N ALA A 195 8.34 -3.11 -3.88
CA ALA A 195 8.33 -3.48 -2.47
C ALA A 195 7.33 -2.64 -1.67
N LEU A 196 6.66 -3.29 -0.71
CA LEU A 196 5.78 -2.65 0.26
C LEU A 196 6.45 -2.61 1.63
N ILE A 197 6.36 -1.48 2.33
CA ILE A 197 6.73 -1.35 3.75
C ILE A 197 5.44 -1.02 4.50
N TRP A 198 4.90 -1.98 5.25
CA TRP A 198 3.66 -1.83 6.00
C TRP A 198 3.95 -1.65 7.48
N ILE A 199 3.70 -0.44 7.94
CA ILE A 199 3.97 0.05 9.30
C ILE A 199 2.66 -0.01 10.07
N CYS A 200 2.59 -0.96 11.00
CA CYS A 200 1.42 -1.20 11.86
C CYS A 200 1.59 -0.63 13.28
N GLY A 201 2.82 -0.22 13.62
CA GLY A 201 3.16 0.29 14.95
C GLY A 201 2.69 -0.61 16.10
N SER A 202 1.86 -0.06 16.99
CA SER A 202 1.21 -0.80 18.09
C SER A 202 -0.31 -0.84 17.91
N ASP A 203 -0.78 -0.76 16.67
CA ASP A 203 -2.21 -0.89 16.45
C ASP A 203 -2.67 -2.32 16.71
N TYR A 204 -3.85 -2.40 17.34
CA TYR A 204 -4.58 -3.63 17.62
C TYR A 204 -5.95 -3.31 18.18
N GLN A 205 -6.89 -4.24 18.03
CA GLN A 205 -8.14 -4.22 18.78
C GLN A 205 -8.47 -5.61 19.28
N SER A 206 -8.59 -5.75 20.61
CA SER A 206 -9.09 -7.01 21.19
C SER A 206 -10.50 -7.32 20.67
N GLY A 207 -10.69 -8.40 19.92
CA GLY A 207 -12.00 -8.75 19.35
C GLY A 207 -11.97 -9.82 18.28
N ASP A 208 -13.09 -9.91 17.54
CA ASP A 208 -13.28 -10.84 16.41
C ASP A 208 -13.01 -10.14 15.05
N THR A 209 -12.45 -8.93 15.05
CA THR A 209 -12.21 -8.12 13.84
C THR A 209 -10.83 -7.51 13.91
N ASP A 210 -9.99 -7.89 12.95
CA ASP A 210 -8.69 -7.28 12.74
C ASP A 210 -8.86 -5.84 12.25
N ILE A 211 -8.05 -4.93 12.80
CA ILE A 211 -8.05 -3.52 12.39
C ILE A 211 -6.76 -3.08 11.71
N THR A 212 -5.66 -3.80 11.97
CA THR A 212 -4.30 -3.44 11.51
C THR A 212 -3.90 -4.16 10.22
N PHE A 213 -4.59 -5.25 9.93
CA PHE A 213 -4.69 -5.88 8.61
C PHE A 213 -6.12 -6.37 8.53
N THR A 214 -7.00 -5.59 7.93
CA THR A 214 -8.38 -6.02 7.76
C THR A 214 -8.43 -7.34 6.98
N ASP A 215 -9.57 -8.04 7.04
CA ASP A 215 -9.78 -9.24 6.20
C ASP A 215 -9.52 -8.95 4.71
N ASN A 216 -9.84 -7.73 4.25
CA ASN A 216 -9.62 -7.32 2.86
C ASN A 216 -8.13 -7.10 2.58
N ASP A 217 -7.40 -6.49 3.51
CA ASP A 217 -5.95 -6.31 3.39
C ASP A 217 -5.23 -7.65 3.35
N LYS A 218 -5.61 -8.61 4.22
CA LYS A 218 -5.07 -9.97 4.19
C LYS A 218 -5.29 -10.65 2.84
N ILE A 219 -6.44 -10.44 2.20
CA ILE A 219 -6.71 -10.96 0.85
C ILE A 219 -5.80 -10.29 -0.17
N ASN A 220 -5.76 -8.95 -0.22
CA ASN A 220 -4.96 -8.21 -1.20
C ASN A 220 -3.46 -8.46 -1.06
N VAL A 221 -2.96 -8.51 0.18
CA VAL A 221 -1.56 -8.84 0.49
C VAL A 221 -1.27 -10.30 0.19
N GLY A 222 -2.22 -11.20 0.47
CA GLY A 222 -2.14 -12.59 0.07
C GLY A 222 -1.95 -12.72 -1.44
N ASP A 223 -2.77 -12.04 -2.24
CA ASP A 223 -2.69 -12.03 -3.71
C ASP A 223 -1.38 -11.35 -4.19
N TYR A 224 -0.95 -10.26 -3.56
CA TYR A 224 0.31 -9.57 -3.89
C TYR A 224 1.55 -10.46 -3.64
N LEU A 225 1.61 -11.11 -2.47
CA LEU A 225 2.69 -12.04 -2.12
C LEU A 225 2.61 -13.31 -2.95
N ASP A 226 1.39 -13.81 -3.15
CA ASP A 226 1.16 -14.92 -4.06
C ASP A 226 1.68 -14.54 -5.43
N ASP A 227 1.54 -13.32 -5.96
CA ASP A 227 2.14 -12.88 -7.24
C ASP A 227 3.65 -12.61 -7.23
N GLY A 228 4.34 -13.03 -6.17
CA GLY A 228 5.77 -12.80 -6.02
C GLY A 228 6.06 -11.33 -5.70
N GLY A 229 5.24 -10.69 -4.88
CA GLY A 229 5.56 -9.41 -4.26
C GLY A 229 6.78 -9.45 -3.34
N SER A 230 7.24 -8.27 -2.93
CA SER A 230 8.26 -8.12 -1.87
C SER A 230 7.72 -7.22 -0.78
N MET A 231 7.83 -7.63 0.49
CA MET A 231 7.19 -6.88 1.57
C MET A 231 8.00 -6.88 2.86
N TRP A 232 7.94 -5.76 3.57
CA TRP A 232 8.30 -5.64 4.97
C TRP A 232 7.03 -5.37 5.78
N VAL A 233 6.68 -6.27 6.69
CA VAL A 233 5.55 -6.10 7.61
C VAL A 233 6.09 -5.92 9.02
N ILE A 234 5.71 -4.83 9.70
CA ILE A 234 6.27 -4.46 11.00
C ILE A 234 5.19 -3.96 11.93
N GLY A 235 5.16 -4.49 13.14
CA GLY A 235 4.34 -3.97 14.23
C GLY A 235 4.40 -4.89 15.43
N GLN A 236 4.24 -4.31 16.62
CA GLN A 236 4.29 -5.06 17.88
C GLN A 236 3.09 -5.99 18.06
N ASP A 237 1.89 -5.55 17.68
CA ASP A 237 0.64 -6.22 18.07
C ASP A 237 -0.14 -6.81 16.88
N ILE A 238 0.46 -6.91 15.70
CA ILE A 238 -0.18 -7.50 14.51
C ILE A 238 -0.73 -8.89 14.83
N LEU A 239 0.08 -9.74 15.47
CA LEU A 239 -0.31 -11.12 15.76
C LEU A 239 -1.33 -11.21 16.89
N TYR A 240 -1.30 -10.26 17.84
CA TYR A 240 -2.29 -10.18 18.90
C TYR A 240 -3.67 -9.81 18.35
N ASP A 241 -3.71 -8.94 17.34
CA ASP A 241 -4.92 -8.58 16.60
C ASP A 241 -5.54 -9.82 15.94
N PHE A 242 -4.69 -10.68 15.33
CA PHE A 242 -5.13 -11.87 14.59
C PHE A 242 -5.61 -13.01 15.50
N ASP A 243 -4.78 -13.39 16.48
CA ASP A 243 -5.13 -14.36 17.51
C ASP A 243 -4.31 -14.08 18.77
N TYR A 244 -4.96 -13.52 19.78
CA TYR A 244 -4.37 -13.16 21.07
C TYR A 244 -3.79 -14.34 21.89
N GLN A 245 -3.92 -15.59 21.41
CA GLN A 245 -3.45 -16.78 22.12
C GLN A 245 -2.03 -17.18 21.73
N ASP A 246 -1.18 -17.36 22.75
CA ASP A 246 0.07 -18.09 22.60
C ASP A 246 -0.20 -19.48 22.03
N GLY A 247 0.60 -19.89 21.05
CA GLY A 247 0.50 -21.24 20.53
C GLY A 247 0.95 -21.43 19.11
N ALA A 248 0.67 -22.64 18.62
CA ALA A 248 0.97 -23.04 17.26
C ALA A 248 0.03 -22.36 16.27
N ARG A 249 0.60 -21.89 15.17
CA ARG A 249 -0.13 -21.52 13.95
C ARG A 249 -0.03 -22.66 12.95
N ASN A 250 -1.06 -22.84 12.14
CA ASN A 250 -1.20 -23.99 11.27
C ASN A 250 -1.56 -23.55 9.85
N GLU A 251 -1.36 -24.44 8.89
CA GLU A 251 -1.81 -24.23 7.52
C GLU A 251 -3.29 -23.81 7.46
N GLY A 252 -3.57 -22.75 6.70
CA GLY A 252 -4.86 -22.06 6.65
C GLY A 252 -4.91 -20.77 7.49
N ASP A 253 -4.01 -20.59 8.45
CA ASP A 253 -3.84 -19.34 9.20
C ASP A 253 -2.94 -18.38 8.38
N PHE A 254 -3.29 -17.09 8.32
CA PHE A 254 -2.51 -16.10 7.57
C PHE A 254 -1.07 -15.97 8.10
N GLU A 255 -0.90 -16.04 9.43
CA GLU A 255 0.40 -16.05 10.10
C GLU A 255 1.28 -17.21 9.64
N TYR A 256 0.67 -18.39 9.47
CA TYR A 256 1.41 -19.56 9.04
C TYR A 256 1.73 -19.47 7.54
N ASP A 257 0.72 -19.22 6.72
CA ASP A 257 0.84 -19.33 5.28
C ASP A 257 1.70 -18.20 4.70
N TYR A 258 1.45 -16.95 5.09
CA TYR A 258 2.11 -15.77 4.52
C TYR A 258 3.25 -15.24 5.38
N LEU A 259 3.07 -15.13 6.70
CA LEU A 259 4.11 -14.60 7.58
C LEU A 259 5.18 -15.64 7.98
N GLY A 260 4.92 -16.93 7.74
CA GLY A 260 5.89 -18.00 7.97
C GLY A 260 6.06 -18.39 9.43
N ILE A 261 5.03 -18.19 10.25
CA ILE A 261 5.08 -18.38 11.69
C ILE A 261 4.48 -19.74 12.05
N SER A 262 5.22 -20.58 12.78
CA SER A 262 4.73 -21.87 13.27
C SER A 262 4.30 -21.84 14.73
N TYR A 263 4.81 -20.89 15.51
CA TYR A 263 4.45 -20.67 16.90
C TYR A 263 4.64 -19.20 17.26
N VAL A 264 3.72 -18.67 18.07
CA VAL A 264 3.79 -17.33 18.65
C VAL A 264 3.74 -17.41 20.17
N ASP A 265 4.57 -16.60 20.81
CA ASP A 265 4.53 -16.35 22.24
C ASP A 265 4.44 -14.84 22.49
N HIS A 266 3.27 -14.39 22.95
CA HIS A 266 2.96 -12.96 22.96
C HIS A 266 3.62 -12.20 24.10
N ASP A 267 3.73 -10.88 23.92
CA ASP A 267 4.08 -9.89 24.94
C ASP A 267 5.39 -10.18 25.68
N ARG A 268 6.45 -10.57 24.96
CA ARG A 268 7.68 -11.06 25.60
C ARG A 268 8.58 -9.96 26.08
N ALA A 269 9.27 -9.28 25.18
CA ALA A 269 10.06 -8.09 25.48
C ALA A 269 10.71 -7.54 24.22
N THR A 270 10.74 -6.22 24.08
CA THR A 270 11.75 -5.55 23.25
C THR A 270 13.11 -5.71 23.94
N PRO A 271 14.11 -6.39 23.32
CA PRO A 271 15.40 -6.58 23.95
C PRO A 271 16.18 -5.26 23.96
N THR A 272 17.07 -5.07 24.95
CA THR A 272 17.92 -3.85 25.01
C THR A 272 18.98 -3.80 23.90
N VAL A 273 19.26 -4.96 23.30
CA VAL A 273 20.13 -5.10 22.13
C VAL A 273 19.48 -6.14 21.21
N VAL A 274 19.33 -5.78 19.95
CA VAL A 274 18.81 -6.65 18.90
C VAL A 274 20.01 -7.21 18.12
N TYR A 275 20.13 -8.54 18.06
CA TYR A 275 21.25 -9.22 17.43
C TYR A 275 20.85 -9.85 16.10
N GLY A 276 21.68 -9.60 15.08
CA GLY A 276 21.61 -10.23 13.77
C GLY A 276 22.23 -11.63 13.73
N VAL A 277 21.96 -12.33 12.65
CA VAL A 277 22.51 -13.65 12.34
C VAL A 277 23.72 -13.47 11.42
N GLU A 278 24.86 -14.05 11.79
CA GLU A 278 26.09 -13.98 10.98
C GLU A 278 25.88 -14.65 9.61
N GLY A 279 26.19 -13.93 8.52
CA GLY A 279 26.01 -14.38 7.14
C GLY A 279 24.59 -14.22 6.58
N ASP A 280 23.65 -13.66 7.33
CA ASP A 280 22.33 -13.28 6.81
C ASP A 280 22.44 -12.00 5.96
N PRO A 281 21.78 -11.91 4.78
CA PRO A 281 21.89 -10.76 3.89
C PRO A 281 21.35 -9.45 4.47
N ILE A 282 20.46 -9.50 5.47
CA ILE A 282 19.90 -8.29 6.08
C ILE A 282 20.70 -7.91 7.32
N SER A 283 21.05 -8.90 8.14
CA SER A 283 21.54 -8.63 9.49
C SER A 283 22.99 -8.99 9.77
N ASP A 284 23.71 -9.72 8.91
CA ASP A 284 25.14 -10.11 9.01
C ASP A 284 25.85 -9.94 10.38
N GLY A 285 25.29 -10.49 11.45
CA GLY A 285 25.83 -10.41 12.81
C GLY A 285 25.83 -9.02 13.49
N VAL A 286 24.99 -8.08 13.04
CA VAL A 286 24.79 -6.76 13.64
C VAL A 286 24.33 -6.83 15.10
N ALA A 287 24.51 -5.73 15.83
CA ALA A 287 24.06 -5.59 17.20
C ALA A 287 23.61 -4.15 17.44
N TYR A 288 22.30 -3.92 17.39
CA TYR A 288 21.70 -2.59 17.51
C TYR A 288 21.22 -2.34 18.94
N GLY A 289 21.44 -1.13 19.45
CA GLY A 289 20.80 -0.68 20.67
C GLY A 289 19.29 -0.54 20.46
N ALA A 290 18.48 -1.02 21.40
CA ALA A 290 17.03 -0.89 21.31
C ALA A 290 16.38 -0.54 22.66
N ASP A 291 15.31 0.25 22.60
CA ASP A 291 14.48 0.67 23.73
C ASP A 291 13.03 0.82 23.22
N PRO A 292 12.02 0.19 23.83
CA PRO A 292 10.64 0.32 23.36
C PRO A 292 10.16 1.77 23.46
N ILE A 293 9.67 2.30 22.35
CA ILE A 293 9.04 3.63 22.32
C ILE A 293 7.55 3.59 22.69
N MET A 294 6.94 2.40 22.66
CA MET A 294 5.54 2.15 23.00
C MET A 294 5.46 1.35 24.30
N VAL A 295 4.28 1.27 24.91
CA VAL A 295 4.10 0.61 26.22
C VAL A 295 4.07 -0.93 26.09
N ASP A 296 3.97 -1.44 24.87
CA ASP A 296 3.82 -2.87 24.58
C ASP A 296 5.13 -3.61 24.31
N PHE A 297 5.03 -4.93 24.22
CA PHE A 297 6.15 -5.85 24.08
C PHE A 297 6.10 -6.60 22.76
N ALA A 298 7.28 -6.83 22.17
CA ALA A 298 7.39 -7.67 20.99
C ALA A 298 7.07 -9.15 21.29
N ASP A 299 6.47 -9.80 20.31
CA ASP A 299 6.24 -11.25 20.28
C ASP A 299 7.53 -12.04 19.98
N ASP A 300 7.62 -13.25 20.53
CA ASP A 300 8.65 -14.25 20.20
C ASP A 300 8.10 -15.29 19.20
N LEU A 301 8.85 -15.54 18.13
CA LEU A 301 8.41 -16.32 16.97
C LEU A 301 9.22 -17.60 16.79
N ASP A 302 8.55 -18.71 16.42
CA ASP A 302 9.24 -19.83 15.77
C ASP A 302 8.90 -19.88 14.27
N PRO A 303 9.89 -19.75 13.36
CA PRO A 303 9.64 -19.83 11.93
C PRO A 303 9.28 -21.26 11.49
N ARG A 304 8.38 -21.39 10.51
CA ARG A 304 8.14 -22.65 9.80
C ARG A 304 9.26 -22.93 8.78
N GLU A 305 9.24 -24.12 8.18
CA GLU A 305 10.15 -24.47 7.08
C GLU A 305 9.97 -23.48 5.89
N GLY A 306 11.09 -23.05 5.31
CA GLY A 306 11.15 -21.99 4.28
C GLY A 306 11.33 -20.57 4.84
N PHE A 307 11.27 -20.41 6.16
CA PHE A 307 11.50 -19.13 6.84
C PHE A 307 12.70 -19.23 7.78
N VAL A 308 13.46 -18.14 7.87
CA VAL A 308 14.67 -18.06 8.68
C VAL A 308 14.65 -16.83 9.58
N LYS A 309 15.24 -16.98 10.76
CA LYS A 309 15.47 -15.88 11.72
C LYS A 309 16.43 -14.85 11.15
N VAL A 310 16.12 -13.57 11.38
CA VAL A 310 16.96 -12.42 11.01
C VAL A 310 17.47 -11.69 12.26
N LEU A 311 16.59 -11.34 13.19
CA LEU A 311 16.92 -10.61 14.41
C LEU A 311 16.33 -11.29 15.65
N SER A 312 17.00 -11.13 16.80
CA SER A 312 16.52 -11.65 18.08
C SER A 312 17.09 -10.91 19.29
N GLY A 313 16.54 -11.16 20.48
CA GLY A 313 17.14 -10.79 21.76
C GLY A 313 18.43 -11.55 22.13
N GLY A 314 18.89 -12.46 21.26
CA GLY A 314 20.12 -13.24 21.39
C GLY A 314 19.87 -14.74 21.53
N GLY A 315 20.58 -15.54 20.71
CA GLY A 315 20.41 -17.00 20.68
C GLY A 315 19.13 -17.41 19.96
N ASP A 316 18.49 -18.49 20.41
CA ASP A 316 17.25 -19.05 19.82
C ASP A 316 16.03 -18.74 20.69
N TYR A 317 15.95 -17.50 21.19
CA TYR A 317 14.85 -17.01 22.02
C TYR A 317 14.60 -15.53 21.70
N ASN A 318 13.37 -15.07 21.85
CA ASN A 318 12.95 -13.70 21.52
C ASN A 318 13.32 -13.34 20.08
N ILE A 319 12.96 -14.24 19.15
CA ILE A 319 13.09 -14.04 17.71
C ILE A 319 12.05 -13.01 17.31
N SER A 320 12.52 -11.82 16.97
CA SER A 320 11.66 -10.68 16.66
C SER A 320 11.50 -10.47 15.15
N THR A 321 12.24 -11.22 14.34
CA THR A 321 12.27 -10.99 12.90
C THR A 321 12.58 -12.27 12.15
N ILE A 322 11.78 -12.55 11.14
CA ILE A 322 11.95 -13.68 10.23
C ILE A 322 11.84 -13.20 8.77
N ARG A 323 12.43 -13.95 7.84
CA ARG A 323 12.34 -13.67 6.41
C ARG A 323 12.21 -14.95 5.58
N THR A 324 11.80 -14.77 4.32
CA THR A 324 11.90 -15.78 3.25
C THR A 324 12.28 -15.13 1.91
N GLU A 325 12.80 -15.94 0.99
CA GLU A 325 13.06 -15.61 -0.42
C GLU A 325 12.64 -16.76 -1.36
N ASP A 326 11.87 -17.73 -0.87
CA ASP A 326 11.53 -18.94 -1.64
C ASP A 326 10.50 -18.64 -2.74
N ASP A 327 9.28 -18.24 -2.36
CA ASP A 327 8.19 -17.95 -3.31
C ASP A 327 8.02 -16.42 -3.52
N TYR A 328 8.11 -15.67 -2.43
CA TYR A 328 8.12 -14.21 -2.39
C TYR A 328 9.21 -13.73 -1.44
N LYS A 329 9.48 -12.43 -1.43
CA LYS A 329 10.38 -11.85 -0.43
C LYS A 329 9.54 -11.25 0.69
N LEU A 330 9.72 -11.73 1.90
CA LEU A 330 9.08 -11.14 3.07
C LEU A 330 10.10 -10.95 4.17
N VAL A 331 9.98 -9.83 4.88
CA VAL A 331 10.52 -9.66 6.22
C VAL A 331 9.35 -9.35 7.15
N PHE A 332 9.18 -10.13 8.20
CA PHE A 332 8.18 -9.88 9.24
C PHE A 332 8.87 -9.53 10.56
N MET A 333 8.45 -8.45 11.20
CA MET A 333 9.13 -7.88 12.37
C MET A 333 8.14 -7.54 13.50
N THR A 334 8.38 -8.09 14.70
CA THR A 334 7.55 -7.86 15.91
C THR A 334 8.12 -6.82 16.85
N ILE A 335 9.37 -6.41 16.64
CA ILE A 335 9.90 -5.17 17.20
C ILE A 335 9.63 -4.05 16.21
N ASP A 336 9.13 -2.91 16.67
CA ASP A 336 8.99 -1.76 15.79
C ASP A 336 10.38 -1.18 15.45
N PHE A 337 10.59 -0.79 14.18
CA PHE A 337 11.86 -0.22 13.71
C PHE A 337 12.30 1.01 14.50
N SER A 338 11.33 1.82 14.94
CA SER A 338 11.56 2.99 15.79
C SER A 338 12.16 2.66 17.16
N SER A 339 12.10 1.39 17.59
CA SER A 339 12.72 0.95 18.85
C SER A 339 14.24 0.87 18.75
N ILE A 340 14.83 0.83 17.56
CA ILE A 340 16.28 0.92 17.38
C ILE A 340 16.70 2.35 17.71
N THR A 341 17.61 2.53 18.67
CA THR A 341 17.81 3.84 19.32
C THR A 341 18.66 4.80 18.49
N GLU A 342 19.70 4.30 17.82
CA GLU A 342 20.63 5.14 17.08
C GLU A 342 20.15 5.33 15.64
N THR A 343 20.21 6.57 15.13
CA THR A 343 19.82 6.87 13.74
C THR A 343 20.71 6.15 12.74
N GLU A 344 22.02 6.07 12.99
CA GLU A 344 22.96 5.39 12.09
C GLU A 344 22.62 3.88 11.95
N ASP A 345 22.18 3.24 13.04
CA ASP A 345 21.75 1.83 13.05
C ASP A 345 20.43 1.64 12.26
N ARG A 346 19.50 2.62 12.36
CA ARG A 346 18.26 2.61 11.57
C ARG A 346 18.54 2.82 10.09
N ASP A 347 19.42 3.75 9.74
CA ASP A 347 19.82 4.00 8.35
C ASP A 347 20.47 2.73 7.75
N GLU A 348 21.38 2.07 8.48
CA GLU A 348 22.00 0.80 8.05
C GLU A 348 20.95 -0.32 7.85
N LEU A 349 20.04 -0.50 8.81
CA LEU A 349 19.01 -1.53 8.67
C LEU A 349 18.05 -1.22 7.52
N MET A 350 17.66 0.04 7.32
CA MET A 350 16.82 0.44 6.18
C MET A 350 17.51 0.14 4.85
N GLU A 351 18.81 0.46 4.72
CA GLU A 351 19.59 0.15 3.52
C GLU A 351 19.59 -1.35 3.23
N ASN A 352 19.84 -2.19 4.25
CA ASN A 352 19.84 -3.63 4.10
C ASN A 352 18.45 -4.20 3.75
N MET A 353 17.38 -3.67 4.35
CA MET A 353 15.99 -4.07 4.05
C MET A 353 15.62 -3.72 2.61
N VAL A 354 15.95 -2.50 2.16
CA VAL A 354 15.70 -2.04 0.80
C VAL A 354 16.55 -2.81 -0.21
N GLU A 355 17.82 -3.11 0.09
CA GLU A 355 18.66 -3.95 -0.76
C GLU A 355 18.09 -5.37 -0.91
N TYR A 356 17.57 -5.94 0.18
CA TYR A 356 16.95 -7.26 0.14
C TYR A 356 15.63 -7.26 -0.66
N LEU A 357 14.73 -6.30 -0.37
CA LEU A 357 13.35 -6.29 -0.86
C LEU A 357 13.17 -5.59 -2.21
N ALA A 358 13.82 -4.45 -2.43
CA ALA A 358 13.51 -3.55 -3.52
C ALA A 358 14.61 -3.48 -4.60
N VAL A 359 15.87 -3.80 -4.26
CA VAL A 359 16.95 -3.80 -5.26
C VAL A 359 16.80 -5.02 -6.18
N GLN A 360 16.47 -4.70 -7.43
CA GLN A 360 16.26 -5.66 -8.50
C GLN A 360 17.60 -6.14 -9.09
N LEU A 361 17.83 -7.45 -9.13
CA LEU A 361 18.98 -8.02 -9.85
C LEU A 361 18.78 -7.87 -11.38
N GLU A 362 19.84 -7.98 -12.18
CA GLU A 362 19.71 -7.89 -13.65
C GLU A 362 18.75 -8.97 -14.20
N ASN A 363 18.80 -10.17 -13.63
CA ASN A 363 17.86 -11.26 -13.91
C ASN A 363 17.27 -11.72 -12.57
N ASP A 364 16.02 -11.36 -12.31
CA ASP A 364 15.26 -11.80 -11.14
C ASP A 364 13.85 -12.15 -11.62
N VAL A 365 13.51 -13.44 -11.56
CA VAL A 365 12.21 -13.94 -11.96
C VAL A 365 11.61 -14.63 -10.76
N SER A 366 10.40 -14.21 -10.40
CA SER A 366 9.60 -14.88 -9.38
C SER A 366 8.40 -15.57 -9.99
N LEU A 367 7.98 -16.63 -9.31
CA LEU A 367 6.73 -17.27 -9.57
C LEU A 367 5.69 -16.89 -8.55
N SER A 368 4.45 -16.90 -9.00
CA SER A 368 3.33 -16.82 -8.11
C SER A 368 2.82 -18.15 -7.56
N ARG A 369 2.17 -18.09 -6.40
CA ARG A 369 1.26 -19.14 -5.93
C ARG A 369 -0.01 -19.10 -6.78
N PHE A 370 -0.54 -20.29 -7.06
CA PHE A 370 -1.56 -20.55 -8.10
C PHE A 370 -2.81 -19.68 -8.04
N ASN A 371 -3.19 -19.10 -9.19
CA ASN A 371 -4.41 -18.30 -9.29
C ASN A 371 -5.69 -19.15 -9.30
N ASN A 372 -5.65 -20.36 -9.88
CA ASN A 372 -6.70 -21.39 -9.84
C ASN A 372 -6.21 -22.65 -10.60
N PRO A 373 -6.39 -23.90 -10.12
CA PRO A 373 -6.76 -24.27 -8.76
C PRO A 373 -5.59 -24.01 -7.79
N LYS A 374 -5.92 -23.66 -6.54
CA LYS A 374 -4.95 -23.46 -5.47
C LYS A 374 -4.27 -24.79 -5.11
N ASN A 375 -3.05 -24.70 -4.57
CA ASN A 375 -2.39 -25.89 -4.02
C ASN A 375 -3.31 -26.54 -2.97
N LYS A 376 -3.51 -27.87 -3.04
CA LYS A 376 -4.41 -28.66 -2.18
C LYS A 376 -5.91 -28.40 -2.37
N GLU A 377 -6.31 -27.70 -3.43
CA GLU A 377 -7.72 -27.56 -3.77
C GLU A 377 -8.30 -28.90 -4.25
N THR A 378 -9.56 -29.17 -3.86
CA THR A 378 -10.33 -30.29 -4.41
C THR A 378 -10.93 -29.86 -5.74
N ILE A 379 -10.60 -30.57 -6.80
CA ILE A 379 -10.99 -30.21 -8.16
C ILE A 379 -12.02 -31.22 -8.67
N GLU A 380 -13.04 -30.74 -9.39
CA GLU A 380 -14.01 -31.63 -10.02
C GLU A 380 -13.30 -32.65 -10.92
N PRO A 381 -13.70 -33.93 -10.91
CA PRO A 381 -13.09 -34.94 -11.76
C PRO A 381 -13.61 -34.91 -13.19
N GLY A 382 -12.78 -35.38 -14.12
CA GLY A 382 -13.14 -35.52 -15.53
C GLY A 382 -13.45 -34.20 -16.23
N VAL A 383 -12.89 -33.08 -15.73
CA VAL A 383 -12.99 -31.76 -16.34
C VAL A 383 -11.62 -31.29 -16.82
N MET A 384 -11.61 -30.41 -17.80
CA MET A 384 -10.39 -29.66 -18.12
C MET A 384 -10.26 -28.53 -17.10
N SER A 385 -9.19 -28.59 -16.32
CA SER A 385 -8.78 -27.53 -15.41
C SER A 385 -7.68 -26.72 -16.05
N THR A 386 -7.81 -25.40 -15.96
CA THR A 386 -6.79 -24.45 -16.39
C THR A 386 -5.99 -24.05 -15.18
N ILE A 387 -4.67 -24.21 -15.22
CA ILE A 387 -3.75 -23.75 -14.16
C ILE A 387 -3.03 -22.52 -14.66
N ASN A 388 -3.24 -21.39 -13.98
CA ASN A 388 -2.56 -20.13 -14.27
C ASN A 388 -1.42 -19.89 -13.29
N VAL A 389 -0.22 -19.73 -13.83
CA VAL A 389 0.97 -19.34 -13.09
C VAL A 389 1.33 -17.91 -13.50
N THR A 390 1.32 -16.97 -12.56
CA THR A 390 1.88 -15.64 -12.80
C THR A 390 3.39 -15.74 -12.66
N VAL A 391 4.09 -15.12 -13.59
CA VAL A 391 5.54 -15.00 -13.57
C VAL A 391 5.84 -13.52 -13.60
N ARG A 392 6.62 -13.04 -12.65
CA ARG A 392 7.02 -11.63 -12.60
C ARG A 392 8.52 -11.52 -12.86
N ASN A 393 8.88 -10.67 -13.81
CA ASN A 393 10.27 -10.29 -13.99
C ASN A 393 10.55 -9.11 -13.06
N ARG A 394 11.05 -9.43 -11.86
CA ARG A 394 11.57 -8.47 -10.90
C ARG A 394 12.93 -7.91 -11.32
N GLY A 395 13.51 -8.35 -12.44
CA GLY A 395 14.83 -7.93 -12.87
C GLY A 395 14.83 -6.66 -13.73
N THR A 396 15.98 -6.02 -13.83
CA THR A 396 16.16 -4.81 -14.66
C THR A 396 16.34 -5.11 -16.16
N ALA A 397 16.54 -6.37 -16.54
CA ALA A 397 16.62 -6.79 -17.93
C ALA A 397 15.39 -7.62 -18.36
N ASN A 398 14.95 -7.42 -19.60
CA ASN A 398 13.92 -8.26 -20.22
C ASN A 398 14.38 -9.71 -20.25
N GLN A 399 13.52 -10.62 -19.82
CA GLN A 399 13.75 -12.06 -19.91
C GLN A 399 13.05 -12.59 -21.15
N ALA A 400 13.81 -13.15 -22.09
CA ALA A 400 13.25 -13.62 -23.36
C ALA A 400 12.76 -15.07 -23.29
N ASP A 401 13.33 -15.88 -22.40
CA ASP A 401 13.15 -17.33 -22.37
C ASP A 401 13.04 -17.83 -20.90
N VAL A 402 12.03 -17.37 -20.16
CA VAL A 402 11.76 -17.90 -18.80
C VAL A 402 11.05 -19.23 -18.94
N ASP A 403 11.68 -20.32 -18.51
CA ASP A 403 11.08 -21.65 -18.54
C ASP A 403 10.24 -21.86 -17.27
N VAL A 404 8.92 -21.95 -17.44
CA VAL A 404 7.96 -22.21 -16.36
C VAL A 404 7.55 -23.66 -16.40
N TYR A 405 7.76 -24.35 -15.30
CA TYR A 405 7.52 -25.77 -15.15
C TYR A 405 6.45 -26.03 -14.08
N ILE A 406 5.47 -26.89 -14.39
CA ILE A 406 4.43 -27.33 -13.46
C ILE A 406 4.53 -28.82 -13.11
N ASP A 407 4.28 -29.15 -11.84
CA ASP A 407 4.23 -30.51 -11.29
C ASP A 407 2.99 -30.68 -10.41
N VAL A 408 2.00 -31.41 -10.92
CA VAL A 408 0.79 -31.77 -10.20
C VAL A 408 0.89 -33.24 -9.77
N ARG A 409 0.74 -33.50 -8.47
CA ARG A 409 0.78 -34.84 -7.89
C ARG A 409 -0.50 -35.12 -7.14
N CYS A 410 -1.10 -36.29 -7.37
CA CYS A 410 -2.20 -36.73 -6.52
C CYS A 410 -1.65 -37.30 -5.22
N ARG A 411 -2.23 -36.89 -4.08
CA ARG A 411 -1.89 -37.44 -2.76
C ARG A 411 -2.42 -38.85 -2.55
N ASN A 412 -3.63 -39.09 -3.04
CA ASN A 412 -4.37 -40.33 -2.82
C ASN A 412 -4.02 -41.42 -3.86
N ASP A 413 -3.44 -41.03 -5.00
CA ASP A 413 -2.85 -41.90 -6.01
C ASP A 413 -1.42 -41.47 -6.34
N THR A 414 -0.43 -42.13 -5.72
CA THR A 414 0.98 -41.81 -5.94
C THR A 414 1.47 -42.12 -7.36
N ASP A 415 0.70 -42.86 -8.16
CA ASP A 415 1.04 -43.15 -9.55
C ASP A 415 0.57 -42.04 -10.51
N TYR A 416 -0.32 -41.14 -10.07
CA TYR A 416 -0.78 -40.00 -10.84
C TYR A 416 0.14 -38.79 -10.69
N ARG A 417 0.70 -38.35 -11.82
CA ARG A 417 1.51 -37.13 -11.92
C ARG A 417 1.29 -36.47 -13.28
N PHE A 418 0.94 -35.19 -13.27
CA PHE A 418 0.92 -34.34 -14.44
C PHE A 418 2.10 -33.37 -14.38
N MET A 419 2.80 -33.22 -15.50
CA MET A 419 3.96 -32.33 -15.63
C MET A 419 3.84 -31.65 -16.99
N ASP A 420 4.07 -30.36 -17.01
CA ASP A 420 4.11 -29.57 -18.24
C ASP A 420 5.11 -28.43 -18.10
N ASP A 421 5.53 -27.86 -19.22
CA ASP A 421 6.41 -26.70 -19.27
C ASP A 421 6.05 -25.80 -20.44
N ASP A 422 6.19 -24.49 -20.22
CA ASP A 422 6.07 -23.48 -21.27
C ASP A 422 7.07 -22.35 -21.02
N THR A 423 7.40 -21.62 -22.08
CA THR A 423 8.38 -20.54 -22.03
C THR A 423 7.69 -19.21 -22.26
N VAL A 424 7.99 -18.22 -21.42
CA VAL A 424 7.42 -16.87 -21.54
C VAL A 424 8.52 -15.81 -21.63
N SER A 425 8.27 -14.79 -22.45
CA SER A 425 9.08 -13.58 -22.47
C SER A 425 8.40 -12.49 -21.65
N ILE A 426 9.14 -11.86 -20.74
CA ILE A 426 8.63 -10.87 -19.79
C ILE A 426 9.57 -9.68 -19.78
N ASN A 427 9.06 -8.47 -20.05
CA ASN A 427 9.90 -7.27 -19.95
C ASN A 427 10.27 -6.99 -18.49
N ALA A 428 11.31 -6.21 -18.26
CA ALA A 428 11.69 -5.77 -16.92
C ALA A 428 10.50 -5.08 -16.22
N GLY A 429 10.21 -5.48 -14.98
CA GLY A 429 9.12 -4.93 -14.17
C GLY A 429 7.71 -5.44 -14.51
N GLU A 430 7.54 -6.19 -15.59
CA GLU A 430 6.24 -6.73 -16.00
C GLU A 430 5.98 -8.13 -15.42
N GLY A 431 4.69 -8.51 -15.41
CA GLY A 431 4.23 -9.88 -15.17
C GLY A 431 3.60 -10.49 -16.42
N ALA A 432 3.58 -11.82 -16.48
CA ALA A 432 2.88 -12.57 -17.52
C ALA A 432 2.22 -13.81 -16.92
N PHE A 433 1.11 -14.24 -17.52
CA PHE A 433 0.47 -15.51 -17.19
C PHE A 433 0.97 -16.62 -18.11
N VAL A 434 1.31 -17.76 -17.51
CA VAL A 434 1.52 -19.02 -18.21
C VAL A 434 0.38 -19.96 -17.86
N GLU A 435 -0.31 -20.44 -18.90
CA GLU A 435 -1.52 -21.24 -18.79
C GLU A 435 -1.21 -22.71 -19.11
N PHE A 436 -1.55 -23.61 -18.18
CA PHE A 436 -1.43 -25.05 -18.38
C PHE A 436 -2.82 -25.70 -18.40
N GLU A 437 -3.12 -26.46 -19.46
CA GLU A 437 -4.35 -27.24 -19.55
C GLU A 437 -4.15 -28.64 -18.96
N TRP A 438 -4.89 -28.94 -17.91
CA TRP A 438 -4.81 -30.19 -17.18
C TRP A 438 -6.15 -30.94 -17.22
N GLU A 439 -6.17 -32.12 -17.84
CA GLU A 439 -7.33 -33.04 -17.79
C GLU A 439 -7.35 -33.79 -16.45
N THR A 440 -8.30 -33.43 -15.58
CA THR A 440 -8.39 -34.02 -14.24
C THR A 440 -8.86 -35.48 -14.32
N PRO A 441 -8.26 -36.41 -13.55
CA PRO A 441 -8.72 -37.78 -13.44
C PRO A 441 -10.22 -37.91 -13.13
N ASP A 442 -10.87 -38.96 -13.66
CA ASP A 442 -12.31 -39.23 -13.52
C ASP A 442 -12.80 -39.60 -12.09
N ASP A 443 -11.94 -39.53 -11.07
CA ASP A 443 -12.26 -40.00 -9.71
C ASP A 443 -12.55 -38.84 -8.73
N GLU A 444 -13.66 -38.94 -8.00
CA GLU A 444 -14.31 -37.83 -7.25
C GLU A 444 -13.61 -37.42 -5.94
N ASP A 445 -12.52 -38.09 -5.52
CA ASP A 445 -11.93 -37.94 -4.17
C ASP A 445 -10.40 -37.66 -4.14
N TYR A 446 -9.86 -36.90 -5.10
CA TYR A 446 -8.43 -36.60 -5.16
C TYR A 446 -8.06 -35.18 -4.69
N GLU A 447 -7.13 -35.13 -3.73
CA GLU A 447 -6.38 -33.93 -3.37
C GLU A 447 -5.06 -33.90 -4.15
N TYR A 448 -4.67 -32.73 -4.62
CA TYR A 448 -3.48 -32.54 -5.44
C TYR A 448 -2.49 -31.56 -4.81
N ASP A 449 -1.21 -31.93 -4.81
CA ASP A 449 -0.11 -31.00 -4.57
C ASP A 449 0.32 -30.42 -5.92
N ILE A 450 0.15 -29.11 -6.11
CA ILE A 450 0.52 -28.38 -7.32
C ILE A 450 1.78 -27.57 -6.98
N ASN A 451 2.83 -27.70 -7.80
CA ASN A 451 4.08 -26.96 -7.64
C ASN A 451 4.49 -26.34 -8.98
N ALA A 452 4.97 -25.11 -8.96
CA ALA A 452 5.51 -24.43 -10.14
C ALA A 452 6.97 -23.99 -9.88
N ARG A 453 7.79 -23.93 -10.93
CA ARG A 453 9.17 -23.42 -10.87
C ARG A 453 9.51 -22.62 -12.14
N ALA A 454 10.13 -21.45 -11.99
CA ALA A 454 10.69 -20.67 -13.09
C ALA A 454 12.21 -20.64 -12.97
N TYR A 455 12.91 -20.61 -14.11
CA TYR A 455 14.37 -20.58 -14.17
C TYR A 455 14.89 -19.70 -15.30
#